data_AF-A0A2V1B7Z2-F1
#
_entry.id   AF-A0A2V1B7Z2-F1
#
_cell.length_a   1.000
_cell.length_b   1.000
_cell.length_c   1.000
_cell.angle_alpha   90.00
_cell.angle_beta   90.00
_cell.angle_gamma   90.00
#
_symmetry.space_group_name_H-M   'P 1'
#
loop_
_entity.id
_entity.type
_entity.pdbx_description
1 polymer ?
#
loop_
_entity_poly.entity_id
_entity_poly.type
_entity_poly.pdbx_seq_one_letter_code
_entity_poly.pdbx_strand_id
1 'polypeptide(L)'
;MIEYLADHNEIVSEYKDEIFEYMRELQASARRYCSALSIAVKYEDREVVTIKSLQKLCGDSYQAEDFLEVEIYMLDKLRYRLGWPGPLIFLRRINEEIDEMESRAGILAKYFLEAILPDKRFVAERPSITAAAAYCLARCMLGIGGWTLLHVRISEYSYSQLYLLMVAILGSLNQPQESYFAVFNKYCLGQNLRVAHFVKKKPESGFVIEDQYLGSNVLRS
;
A
#
# COMPACT_ATOMS: atom_id res chain seq x y z
N MET A 1 26.25 40.33 -10.77
CA MET A 1 24.78 40.11 -10.82
C MET A 1 24.32 39.58 -12.17
N ILE A 2 24.94 39.98 -13.29
CA ILE A 2 24.63 39.44 -14.63
C ILE A 2 25.24 38.03 -14.86
N GLU A 3 26.41 37.73 -14.30
CA GLU A 3 27.04 36.39 -14.40
C GLU A 3 26.27 35.29 -13.63
N TYR A 4 25.65 35.61 -12.50
CA TYR A 4 24.87 34.64 -11.69
C TYR A 4 23.53 34.22 -12.34
N LEU A 5 23.00 35.02 -13.28
CA LEU A 5 21.77 34.73 -14.02
C LEU A 5 22.04 33.97 -15.34
N ALA A 6 23.25 34.08 -15.89
CA ALA A 6 23.68 33.31 -17.06
C ALA A 6 23.89 31.83 -16.70
N ASP A 7 24.50 31.56 -15.55
CA ASP A 7 24.82 30.22 -15.06
C ASP A 7 23.55 29.38 -14.78
N HIS A 8 22.48 29.99 -14.26
CA HIS A 8 21.18 29.30 -14.11
C HIS A 8 20.51 28.97 -15.45
N ASN A 9 20.68 29.80 -16.48
CA ASN A 9 20.16 29.50 -17.82
C ASN A 9 21.01 28.46 -18.56
N GLU A 10 22.33 28.43 -18.33
CA GLU A 10 23.21 27.40 -18.87
C GLU A 10 22.92 26.03 -18.23
N ILE A 11 22.78 25.95 -16.90
CA ILE A 11 22.39 24.72 -16.19
C ILE A 11 21.01 24.24 -16.65
N VAL A 12 20.01 25.12 -16.73
CA VAL A 12 18.67 24.73 -17.22
C VAL A 12 18.72 24.29 -18.70
N SER A 13 19.65 24.82 -19.51
CA SER A 13 19.85 24.38 -20.89
C SER A 13 20.58 23.03 -21.01
N GLU A 14 21.53 22.76 -20.11
CA GLU A 14 22.35 21.54 -20.05
C GLU A 14 21.50 20.33 -19.64
N TYR A 15 20.65 20.49 -18.63
CA TYR A 15 19.73 19.45 -18.16
C TYR A 15 18.35 19.52 -18.82
N LYS A 16 18.17 20.38 -19.82
CA LYS A 16 16.86 20.62 -20.45
C LYS A 16 16.27 19.32 -20.97
N ASP A 17 17.04 18.58 -21.76
CA ASP A 17 16.58 17.35 -22.41
C ASP A 17 16.35 16.23 -21.38
N GLU A 18 17.18 16.14 -20.33
CA GLU A 18 16.99 15.19 -19.23
C GLU A 18 15.72 15.50 -18.42
N ILE A 19 15.47 16.78 -18.11
CA ILE A 19 14.25 17.23 -17.44
C ILE A 19 13.04 16.98 -18.34
N PHE A 20 13.13 17.25 -19.65
CA PHE A 20 12.03 16.97 -20.59
C PHE A 20 11.74 15.48 -20.69
N GLU A 21 12.77 14.63 -20.75
CA GLU A 21 12.57 13.19 -20.81
C GLU A 21 12.02 12.65 -19.48
N TYR A 22 12.52 13.13 -18.34
CA TYR A 22 11.98 12.81 -17.02
C TYR A 22 10.51 13.24 -16.87
N MET A 23 10.18 14.46 -17.30
CA MET A 23 8.80 14.96 -17.30
C MET A 23 7.90 14.14 -18.23
N ARG A 24 8.40 13.72 -19.40
CA ARG A 24 7.69 12.85 -20.33
C ARG A 24 7.45 11.46 -19.73
N GLU A 25 8.44 10.87 -19.06
CA GLU A 25 8.31 9.60 -18.35
C GLU A 25 7.31 9.68 -17.19
N LEU A 26 7.34 10.78 -16.43
CA LEU A 26 6.39 11.06 -15.36
C LEU A 26 4.96 11.19 -15.91
N GLN A 27 4.77 11.96 -16.97
CA GLN A 27 3.47 12.12 -17.63
C GLN A 27 2.97 10.79 -18.20
N ALA A 28 3.84 10.04 -18.89
CA ALA A 28 3.50 8.72 -19.44
C ALA A 28 3.11 7.73 -18.33
N SER A 29 3.77 7.81 -17.17
CA SER A 29 3.41 7.03 -15.99
C SER A 29 2.05 7.46 -15.42
N ALA A 30 1.80 8.77 -15.30
CA ALA A 30 0.52 9.31 -14.83
C ALA A 30 -0.67 8.87 -15.71
N ARG A 31 -0.49 8.87 -17.04
CA ARG A 31 -1.49 8.35 -17.99
C ARG A 31 -1.81 6.88 -17.71
N ARG A 32 -0.77 6.04 -17.56
CA ARG A 32 -0.94 4.61 -17.23
C ARG A 32 -1.70 4.41 -15.91
N TYR A 33 -1.34 5.16 -14.86
CA TYR A 33 -2.03 5.08 -13.57
C TYR A 33 -3.52 5.46 -13.69
N CYS A 34 -3.84 6.52 -14.43
CA CYS A 34 -5.22 6.96 -14.63
C CYS A 34 -6.06 5.96 -15.43
N SER A 35 -5.51 5.37 -16.49
CA SER A 35 -6.19 4.30 -17.23
C SER A 35 -6.39 3.05 -16.39
N ALA A 36 -5.38 2.63 -15.60
CA ALA A 36 -5.52 1.49 -14.69
C ALA A 36 -6.59 1.73 -13.61
N LEU A 37 -6.66 2.95 -13.06
CA LEU A 37 -7.72 3.34 -12.13
C LEU A 37 -9.10 3.30 -12.80
N SER A 38 -9.22 3.76 -14.04
CA SER A 38 -10.48 3.70 -14.81
C SER A 38 -10.95 2.26 -14.98
N ILE A 39 -10.07 1.34 -15.37
CA ILE A 39 -10.37 -0.10 -15.48
C ILE A 39 -10.86 -0.65 -14.13
N ALA A 40 -10.12 -0.39 -13.05
CA ALA A 40 -10.44 -0.91 -11.73
C ALA A 40 -11.81 -0.42 -11.23
N VAL A 41 -12.12 0.86 -11.43
CA VAL A 41 -13.41 1.43 -11.02
C VAL A 41 -14.58 0.87 -11.84
N LYS A 42 -14.40 0.69 -13.16
CA LYS A 42 -15.39 0.03 -14.03
C LYS A 42 -15.62 -1.44 -13.63
N TYR A 43 -14.58 -2.12 -13.12
CA TYR A 43 -14.67 -3.52 -12.71
C TYR A 43 -15.34 -3.71 -11.35
N GLU A 44 -15.07 -2.82 -10.39
CA GLU A 44 -15.59 -2.90 -9.02
C GLU A 44 -16.95 -2.22 -8.81
N ASP A 45 -17.56 -1.66 -9.87
CA ASP A 45 -18.89 -1.01 -9.88
C ASP A 45 -19.08 0.07 -8.78
N ARG A 46 -18.00 0.72 -8.34
CA ARG A 46 -18.07 1.64 -7.20
C ARG A 46 -18.53 3.05 -7.55
N GLU A 47 -18.04 3.63 -8.66
CA GLU A 47 -18.39 4.97 -9.15
C GLU A 47 -18.12 5.10 -10.66
N VAL A 48 -18.57 6.18 -11.31
CA VAL A 48 -18.22 6.46 -12.72
C VAL A 48 -17.09 7.49 -12.77
N VAL A 49 -15.87 7.07 -13.10
CA VAL A 49 -14.80 8.01 -13.43
C VAL A 49 -14.98 8.47 -14.88
N THR A 50 -15.34 9.74 -15.07
CA THR A 50 -15.47 10.32 -16.42
C THR A 50 -14.09 10.58 -17.03
N ILE A 51 -14.01 10.55 -18.37
CA ILE A 51 -12.79 10.90 -19.10
C ILE A 51 -12.29 12.30 -18.72
N LYS A 52 -13.20 13.27 -18.54
CA LYS A 52 -12.86 14.63 -18.08
C LYS A 52 -12.18 14.63 -16.70
N SER A 53 -12.61 13.75 -15.79
CA SER A 53 -11.96 13.58 -14.50
C SER A 53 -10.54 13.04 -14.65
N LEU A 54 -10.33 12.07 -15.56
CA LEU A 54 -8.99 11.53 -15.85
C LEU A 54 -8.07 12.58 -16.47
N GLN A 55 -8.58 13.37 -17.42
CA GLN A 55 -7.83 14.48 -18.03
C GLN A 55 -7.36 15.47 -16.97
N LYS A 56 -8.26 15.87 -16.07
CA LYS A 56 -7.93 16.77 -14.96
C LYS A 56 -6.89 16.18 -14.01
N LEU A 57 -6.97 14.87 -13.72
CA LEU A 57 -5.97 14.17 -12.88
C LEU A 57 -4.58 14.15 -13.53
N CYS A 58 -4.51 14.17 -14.87
CA CYS A 58 -3.26 14.28 -15.62
C CYS A 58 -2.90 15.72 -16.02
N GLY A 59 -3.52 16.74 -15.42
CA GLY A 59 -3.24 18.14 -15.74
C GLY A 59 -3.56 18.52 -17.19
N ASP A 60 -4.63 17.97 -17.76
CA ASP A 60 -5.15 18.23 -19.10
C ASP A 60 -4.12 18.02 -20.24
N SER A 61 -3.10 17.20 -19.99
CA SER A 61 -2.03 16.91 -20.95
C SER A 61 -2.39 15.85 -21.99
N TYR A 62 -3.56 15.20 -21.86
CA TYR A 62 -3.97 14.05 -22.67
C TYR A 62 -5.39 14.19 -23.19
N GLN A 63 -5.63 13.67 -24.39
CA GLN A 63 -6.95 13.57 -25.00
C GLN A 63 -7.67 12.27 -24.57
N ALA A 64 -8.95 12.16 -24.89
CA ALA A 64 -9.75 10.99 -24.55
C ALA A 64 -9.16 9.70 -25.15
N GLU A 65 -8.68 9.80 -26.40
CA GLU A 65 -8.12 8.73 -27.19
C GLU A 65 -6.86 8.14 -26.55
N ASP A 66 -6.03 8.99 -25.91
CA ASP A 66 -4.82 8.56 -25.20
C ASP A 66 -5.14 7.60 -24.04
N PHE A 67 -6.22 7.85 -23.31
CA PHE A 67 -6.62 6.98 -22.20
C PHE A 67 -7.19 5.66 -22.70
N LEU A 68 -7.97 5.71 -23.79
CA LEU A 68 -8.57 4.53 -24.42
C LEU A 68 -7.51 3.59 -25.00
N GLU A 69 -6.49 4.13 -25.67
CA GLU A 69 -5.38 3.34 -26.20
C GLU A 69 -4.67 2.56 -25.09
N VAL A 70 -4.35 3.23 -23.98
CA VAL A 70 -3.70 2.61 -22.83
C VAL A 70 -4.61 1.61 -22.14
N GLU A 71 -5.92 1.89 -22.05
CA GLU A 71 -6.90 0.97 -21.47
C GLU A 71 -6.98 -0.34 -22.26
N ILE A 72 -7.14 -0.24 -23.58
CA ILE A 72 -7.16 -1.40 -24.49
C ILE A 72 -5.85 -2.20 -24.37
N TYR A 73 -4.71 -1.49 -24.39
CA TYR A 73 -3.40 -2.13 -24.24
C TYR A 73 -3.28 -2.90 -22.92
N MET A 74 -3.70 -2.33 -21.79
CA MET A 74 -3.67 -3.00 -20.49
C MET A 74 -4.57 -4.23 -20.45
N LEU A 75 -5.79 -4.12 -20.96
CA LEU A 75 -6.75 -5.23 -21.00
C LEU A 75 -6.24 -6.39 -21.86
N ASP A 76 -5.62 -6.10 -23.01
CA ASP A 76 -4.98 -7.11 -23.86
C ASP A 76 -3.82 -7.80 -23.13
N LYS A 77 -2.94 -7.04 -22.48
CA LYS A 77 -1.82 -7.62 -21.70
C LYS A 77 -2.29 -8.48 -20.53
N LEU A 78 -3.39 -8.11 -19.88
CA LEU A 78 -4.03 -8.90 -18.82
C LEU A 78 -4.89 -10.04 -19.37
N ARG A 79 -5.05 -10.16 -20.70
CA ARG A 79 -5.98 -11.11 -21.36
C ARG A 79 -7.38 -11.04 -20.77
N TYR A 80 -7.82 -9.82 -20.42
CA TYR A 80 -9.10 -9.55 -19.76
C TYR A 80 -9.32 -10.31 -18.43
N ARG A 81 -8.25 -10.79 -17.77
CA ARG A 81 -8.33 -11.48 -16.47
C ARG A 81 -8.16 -10.47 -15.33
N LEU A 82 -9.26 -9.83 -14.94
CA LEU A 82 -9.29 -8.80 -13.89
C LEU A 82 -9.65 -9.35 -12.50
N GLY A 83 -10.10 -10.60 -12.39
CA GLY A 83 -10.62 -11.21 -11.16
C GLY A 83 -9.58 -11.61 -10.11
N TRP A 84 -8.53 -10.81 -9.91
CA TRP A 84 -7.51 -11.10 -8.91
C TRP A 84 -7.96 -10.62 -7.52
N PRO A 85 -8.07 -11.50 -6.51
CA PRO A 85 -8.57 -11.10 -5.20
C PRO A 85 -7.54 -10.23 -4.47
N GLY A 86 -7.91 -8.97 -4.20
CA GLY A 86 -7.09 -8.08 -3.39
C GLY A 86 -6.97 -8.53 -1.93
N PRO A 87 -5.95 -8.05 -1.19
CA PRO A 87 -5.70 -8.46 0.19
C PRO A 87 -6.85 -8.10 1.15
N LEU A 88 -7.67 -7.10 0.81
CA LEU A 88 -8.79 -6.66 1.64
C LEU A 88 -9.89 -7.72 1.81
N ILE A 89 -10.09 -8.63 0.86
CA ILE A 89 -11.10 -9.69 0.97
C ILE A 89 -10.68 -10.69 2.06
N PHE A 90 -9.40 -11.08 2.07
CA PHE A 90 -8.84 -11.96 3.09
C PHE A 90 -8.82 -11.29 4.47
N LEU A 91 -8.47 -10.01 4.52
CA LEU A 91 -8.52 -9.23 5.77
C LEU A 91 -9.94 -9.16 6.33
N ARG A 92 -10.93 -8.90 5.47
CA ARG A 92 -12.34 -8.87 5.86
C ARG A 92 -12.76 -10.19 6.48
N ARG A 93 -12.42 -11.31 5.83
CA ARG A 93 -12.70 -12.66 6.32
C ARG A 93 -12.15 -12.89 7.73
N ILE A 94 -10.87 -12.59 7.96
CA ILE A 94 -10.23 -12.78 9.27
C ILE A 94 -10.89 -11.90 10.34
N ASN A 95 -11.13 -10.62 10.02
CA ASN A 95 -11.67 -9.66 10.99
C ASN A 95 -13.14 -9.92 11.34
N GLU A 96 -13.97 -10.29 10.36
CA GLU A 96 -15.40 -10.56 10.57
C GLU A 96 -15.66 -11.93 11.22
N GLU A 97 -14.89 -12.98 10.86
CA GLU A 97 -15.12 -14.33 11.40
C GLU A 97 -14.53 -14.54 12.81
N ILE A 98 -13.61 -13.69 13.27
CA ILE A 98 -12.86 -13.91 14.53
C ILE A 98 -13.01 -12.77 15.54
N ASP A 99 -12.73 -11.54 15.13
CA ASP A 99 -12.64 -10.40 16.05
C ASP A 99 -13.58 -9.26 15.61
N GLU A 100 -14.85 -9.58 15.35
CA GLU A 100 -15.86 -8.61 14.89
C GLU A 100 -15.95 -7.35 15.78
N MET A 101 -15.63 -7.49 17.07
CA MET A 101 -15.63 -6.41 18.06
C MET A 101 -14.39 -5.49 17.99
N GLU A 102 -13.32 -5.92 17.32
CA GLU A 102 -12.03 -5.23 17.31
C GLU A 102 -11.84 -4.37 16.06
N SER A 103 -12.68 -3.36 15.93
CA SER A 103 -12.67 -2.41 14.80
C SER A 103 -11.30 -1.75 14.56
N ARG A 104 -10.49 -1.59 15.62
CA ARG A 104 -9.18 -0.93 15.54
C ARG A 104 -8.12 -1.81 14.90
N ALA A 105 -8.11 -3.13 15.15
CA ALA A 105 -7.19 -4.05 14.49
C ALA A 105 -7.45 -4.10 12.99
N GLY A 106 -8.72 -4.16 12.57
CA GLY A 106 -9.09 -4.12 11.17
C GLY A 106 -8.64 -2.84 10.46
N ILE A 107 -8.86 -1.67 11.07
CA ILE A 107 -8.42 -0.37 10.51
C ILE A 107 -6.89 -0.27 10.46
N LEU A 108 -6.22 -0.74 11.50
CA LEU A 108 -4.75 -0.74 11.56
C LEU A 108 -4.13 -1.68 10.51
N ALA A 109 -4.71 -2.85 10.29
CA ALA A 109 -4.29 -3.76 9.23
C ALA A 109 -4.52 -3.18 7.83
N LYS A 110 -5.65 -2.50 7.59
CA LYS A 110 -5.89 -1.77 6.33
C LYS A 110 -4.83 -0.69 6.10
N TYR A 111 -4.45 0.04 7.15
CA TYR A 111 -3.37 1.01 7.08
C TYR A 111 -2.05 0.37 6.64
N PHE A 112 -1.66 -0.76 7.22
CA PHE A 112 -0.44 -1.47 6.82
C PHE A 112 -0.48 -1.93 5.37
N LEU A 113 -1.60 -2.54 4.94
CA LEU A 113 -1.77 -2.98 3.56
C LEU A 113 -1.66 -1.83 2.57
N GLU A 114 -2.27 -0.67 2.87
CA GLU A 114 -2.17 0.50 2.00
C GLU A 114 -0.77 1.14 2.05
N ALA A 115 -0.10 1.13 3.19
CA ALA A 115 1.22 1.72 3.35
C ALA A 115 2.32 0.95 2.60
N ILE A 116 2.16 -0.36 2.41
CA ILE A 116 3.10 -1.19 1.64
C ILE A 116 2.83 -1.22 0.13
N LEU A 117 1.67 -0.74 -0.35
CA LEU A 117 1.33 -0.73 -1.78
C LEU A 117 2.39 -0.05 -2.68
N PRO A 118 3.02 1.07 -2.27
CA PRO A 118 4.07 1.71 -3.07
C PRO A 118 5.36 0.88 -3.17
N ASP A 119 5.57 -0.07 -2.25
CA ASP A 119 6.80 -0.84 -2.17
C ASP A 119 6.74 -2.09 -3.06
N LYS A 120 7.61 -2.08 -4.08
CA LYS A 120 7.71 -3.14 -5.11
C LYS A 120 8.03 -4.52 -4.53
N ARG A 121 8.63 -4.59 -3.34
CA ARG A 121 8.99 -5.86 -2.68
C ARG A 121 7.77 -6.73 -2.38
N PHE A 122 6.62 -6.11 -2.13
CA PHE A 122 5.39 -6.83 -1.78
C PHE A 122 4.55 -7.24 -2.99
N VAL A 123 4.93 -6.85 -4.22
CA VAL A 123 4.16 -7.14 -5.45
C VAL A 123 4.14 -8.64 -5.76
N ALA A 124 5.19 -9.38 -5.40
CA ALA A 124 5.27 -10.82 -5.62
C ALA A 124 4.56 -11.65 -4.54
N GLU A 125 4.19 -11.02 -3.41
CA GLU A 125 3.59 -11.73 -2.29
C GLU A 125 2.12 -12.09 -2.53
N ARG A 126 1.69 -13.22 -1.97
CA ARG A 126 0.29 -13.64 -2.10
C ARG A 126 -0.61 -12.73 -1.27
N PRO A 127 -1.73 -12.21 -1.82
CA PRO A 127 -2.63 -11.33 -1.08
C PRO A 127 -3.13 -11.90 0.25
N SER A 128 -3.32 -13.21 0.33
CA SER A 128 -3.79 -13.89 1.53
C SER A 128 -2.77 -13.86 2.67
N ILE A 129 -1.49 -14.16 2.40
CA ILE A 129 -0.45 -14.13 3.43
C ILE A 129 -0.15 -12.69 3.85
N THR A 130 -0.17 -11.74 2.92
CA THR A 130 0.02 -10.31 3.21
C THR A 130 -1.09 -9.77 4.11
N ALA A 131 -2.35 -10.14 3.85
CA ALA A 131 -3.48 -9.78 4.70
C ALA A 131 -3.37 -10.39 6.11
N ALA A 132 -3.02 -11.67 6.21
CA ALA A 132 -2.83 -12.34 7.49
C ALA A 132 -1.67 -11.73 8.30
N ALA A 133 -0.53 -11.45 7.66
CA ALA A 133 0.62 -10.82 8.29
C ALA A 133 0.30 -9.40 8.78
N ALA A 134 -0.36 -8.59 7.97
CA ALA A 134 -0.80 -7.25 8.35
C ALA A 134 -1.76 -7.30 9.56
N TYR A 135 -2.69 -8.24 9.59
CA TYR A 135 -3.61 -8.41 10.70
C TYR A 135 -2.92 -8.90 11.98
N CYS A 136 -2.03 -9.90 11.85
CA CYS A 136 -1.24 -10.40 12.95
C CYS A 136 -0.37 -9.29 13.57
N LEU A 137 0.29 -8.47 12.74
CA LEU A 137 1.04 -7.30 13.20
C LEU A 137 0.15 -6.29 13.93
N ALA A 138 -1.05 -6.02 13.42
CA ALA A 138 -2.00 -5.11 14.06
C ALA A 138 -2.39 -5.60 15.47
N ARG A 139 -2.70 -6.90 15.61
CA ARG A 139 -2.98 -7.54 16.90
C ARG A 139 -1.82 -7.41 17.89
N CYS A 140 -0.59 -7.69 17.42
CA CYS A 140 0.62 -7.54 18.24
C CYS A 140 0.81 -6.09 18.71
N MET A 141 0.68 -5.10 17.82
CA MET A 141 0.88 -3.68 18.17
C MET A 141 -0.17 -3.17 19.15
N LEU A 142 -1.41 -3.66 19.05
CA LEU A 142 -2.51 -3.28 19.94
C LEU A 142 -2.49 -4.04 21.27
N GLY A 143 -1.69 -5.11 21.40
CA GLY A 143 -1.64 -5.91 22.62
C GLY A 143 -2.89 -6.76 22.86
N ILE A 144 -3.64 -7.06 21.80
CA ILE A 144 -4.90 -7.84 21.87
C ILE A 144 -4.62 -9.33 22.16
N GLY A 145 -3.41 -9.81 21.83
CA GLY A 145 -2.96 -11.17 22.06
C GLY A 145 -2.31 -11.79 20.82
N GLY A 146 -1.87 -13.03 20.98
CA GLY A 146 -1.18 -13.79 19.92
C GLY A 146 -2.08 -14.29 18.80
N TRP A 147 -1.45 -14.97 17.83
CA TRP A 147 -2.11 -15.64 16.71
C TRP A 147 -2.67 -16.99 17.16
N THR A 148 -3.99 -17.08 17.35
CA THR A 148 -4.63 -18.28 17.91
C THR A 148 -4.86 -19.38 16.86
N LEU A 149 -5.19 -20.59 17.30
CA LEU A 149 -5.54 -21.71 16.40
C LEU A 149 -6.72 -21.38 15.47
N LEU A 150 -7.66 -20.53 15.89
CA LEU A 150 -8.75 -20.07 15.02
C LEU A 150 -8.23 -19.22 13.86
N HIS A 151 -7.25 -18.35 14.12
CA HIS A 151 -6.59 -17.57 13.08
C HIS A 151 -5.85 -18.47 12.10
N VAL A 152 -5.13 -19.48 12.59
CA VAL A 152 -4.45 -20.47 11.73
C VAL A 152 -5.47 -21.23 10.88
N ARG A 153 -6.62 -21.62 11.45
CA ARG A 153 -7.67 -22.34 10.72
C ARG A 153 -8.29 -21.51 9.59
N ILE A 154 -8.52 -20.22 9.81
CA ILE A 154 -9.21 -19.35 8.84
C ILE A 154 -8.24 -18.78 7.80
N SER A 155 -7.05 -18.37 8.24
CA SER A 155 -6.01 -17.81 7.36
C SER A 155 -5.16 -18.86 6.66
N GLU A 156 -5.13 -20.09 7.19
CA GLU A 156 -4.25 -21.20 6.78
C GLU A 156 -2.75 -20.96 7.05
N TYR A 157 -2.40 -19.90 7.80
CA TYR A 157 -1.01 -19.53 8.09
C TYR A 157 -0.69 -19.56 9.59
N SER A 158 0.48 -20.11 9.93
CA SER A 158 1.05 -20.06 11.28
C SER A 158 1.78 -18.75 11.54
N TYR A 159 1.97 -18.40 12.81
CA TYR A 159 2.75 -17.22 13.20
C TYR A 159 4.15 -17.19 12.58
N SER A 160 4.85 -18.34 12.58
CA SER A 160 6.19 -18.47 11.98
C SER A 160 6.23 -18.16 10.49
N GLN A 161 5.19 -18.52 9.74
CA GLN A 161 5.08 -18.21 8.32
C GLN A 161 4.85 -16.72 8.08
N LEU A 162 4.17 -16.04 9.01
CA LEU A 162 3.86 -14.61 8.91
C LEU A 162 5.00 -13.71 9.40
N TYR A 163 5.85 -14.20 10.30
CA TYR A 163 6.85 -13.41 11.01
C TYR A 163 7.75 -12.57 10.09
N LEU A 164 8.35 -13.19 9.07
CA LEU A 164 9.23 -12.47 8.14
C LEU A 164 8.51 -11.35 7.40
N LEU A 165 7.25 -11.58 7.02
CA LEU A 165 6.44 -10.59 6.33
C LEU A 165 6.00 -9.46 7.27
N MET A 166 5.69 -9.77 8.54
CA MET A 166 5.41 -8.77 9.57
C MET A 166 6.60 -7.85 9.81
N VAL A 167 7.81 -8.42 9.90
CA VAL A 167 9.05 -7.64 10.03
C VAL A 167 9.30 -6.78 8.79
N ALA A 168 9.07 -7.32 7.59
CA ALA A 168 9.20 -6.56 6.34
C ALA A 168 8.21 -5.39 6.26
N ILE A 169 6.95 -5.60 6.64
CA ILE A 169 5.92 -4.55 6.71
C ILE A 169 6.38 -3.45 7.68
N LEU A 170 6.78 -3.82 8.90
CA LEU A 170 7.23 -2.88 9.91
C LEU A 170 8.49 -2.10 9.45
N GLY A 171 9.45 -2.79 8.82
CA GLY A 171 10.64 -2.16 8.26
C GLY A 171 10.32 -1.16 7.14
N SER A 172 9.26 -1.40 6.36
CA SER A 172 8.82 -0.48 5.31
C SER A 172 8.20 0.80 5.87
N LEU A 173 7.55 0.72 7.04
CA LEU A 173 7.02 1.89 7.74
C LEU A 173 8.11 2.80 8.33
N ASN A 174 9.32 2.26 8.55
CA ASN A 174 10.48 3.04 8.99
C ASN A 174 11.13 3.85 7.86
N GLN A 175 10.74 3.63 6.60
CA GLN A 175 11.20 4.43 5.47
C GLN A 175 10.59 5.84 5.49
N PRO A 176 11.23 6.84 4.86
CA PRO A 176 10.69 8.21 4.79
C PRO A 176 9.25 8.22 4.29
N GLN A 177 8.40 8.98 5.00
CA GLN A 177 6.94 9.00 4.79
C GLN A 177 6.52 9.44 3.38
N GLU A 178 7.43 10.00 2.59
CA GLU A 178 7.16 10.54 1.24
C GLU A 178 6.51 9.50 0.32
N SER A 179 6.89 8.22 0.41
CA SER A 179 6.32 7.16 -0.44
C SER A 179 4.87 6.80 -0.11
N TYR A 180 4.41 7.05 1.11
CA TYR A 180 3.06 6.69 1.59
C TYR A 180 2.34 7.86 2.31
N PHE A 181 2.76 9.10 2.07
CA PHE A 181 2.30 10.29 2.81
C PHE A 181 0.79 10.51 2.75
N ALA A 182 0.19 10.30 1.57
CA ALA A 182 -1.26 10.38 1.38
C ALA A 182 -2.02 9.37 2.25
N VAL A 183 -1.49 8.13 2.34
CA VAL A 183 -2.05 7.08 3.20
C VAL A 183 -1.88 7.46 4.68
N PHE A 184 -0.70 7.95 5.07
CA PHE A 184 -0.46 8.41 6.43
C PHE A 184 -1.47 9.49 6.86
N ASN A 185 -1.72 10.49 6.02
CA ASN A 185 -2.69 11.55 6.30
C ASN A 185 -4.12 11.03 6.38
N LYS A 186 -4.52 10.15 5.44
CA LYS A 186 -5.83 9.47 5.49
C LYS A 186 -6.04 8.78 6.84
N TYR A 187 -5.06 8.03 7.33
CA TYR A 187 -5.16 7.28 8.58
C TYR A 187 -4.81 8.08 9.85
N CYS A 188 -4.49 9.38 9.70
CA CYS A 188 -4.46 10.34 10.81
C CYS A 188 -5.85 10.93 11.12
N LEU A 189 -6.84 10.76 10.24
CA LEU A 189 -8.19 11.27 10.44
C LEU A 189 -8.93 10.52 11.55
N GLY A 190 -9.87 11.22 12.22
CA GLY A 190 -10.67 10.66 13.32
C GLY A 190 -11.51 9.45 12.89
N GLN A 191 -12.05 9.47 11.68
CA GLN A 191 -12.81 8.34 11.09
C GLN A 191 -11.98 7.04 10.99
N ASN A 192 -10.66 7.16 10.90
CA ASN A 192 -9.72 6.04 10.85
C ASN A 192 -9.03 5.82 12.20
N LEU A 193 -9.64 6.28 13.29
CA LEU A 193 -9.16 6.13 14.68
C LEU A 193 -7.72 6.62 14.92
N ARG A 194 -7.21 7.49 14.05
CA ARG A 194 -5.84 8.03 14.09
C ARG A 194 -4.76 6.94 14.20
N VAL A 195 -4.98 5.77 13.60
CA VAL A 195 -4.09 4.61 13.74
C VAL A 195 -2.67 4.88 13.23
N ALA A 196 -2.50 5.75 12.23
CA ALA A 196 -1.18 6.10 11.72
C ALA A 196 -0.31 6.81 12.78
N HIS A 197 -0.93 7.66 13.61
CA HIS A 197 -0.23 8.34 14.71
C HIS A 197 0.14 7.35 15.84
N PHE A 198 -0.74 6.38 16.10
CA PHE A 198 -0.46 5.29 17.04
C PHE A 198 0.74 4.46 16.58
N VAL A 199 0.79 4.09 15.29
CA VAL A 199 1.91 3.32 14.72
C VAL A 199 3.22 4.08 14.84
N LYS A 200 3.24 5.39 14.52
CA LYS A 200 4.47 6.19 14.59
C LYS A 200 5.07 6.27 16.01
N LYS A 201 4.21 6.31 17.04
CA LYS A 201 4.63 6.38 18.45
C LYS A 201 5.01 5.02 19.06
N LYS A 202 4.51 3.92 18.50
CA LYS A 202 4.68 2.59 19.10
C LYS A 202 6.14 2.10 19.10
N PRO A 203 6.96 2.29 18.06
CA PRO A 203 8.39 1.96 18.10
C PRO A 203 9.15 2.72 19.20
N GLU A 204 8.80 3.98 19.47
CA GLU A 204 9.41 4.79 20.54
C GLU A 204 9.15 4.19 21.94
N SER A 205 8.08 3.40 22.09
CA SER A 205 7.77 2.66 23.32
C SER A 205 8.55 1.35 23.49
N GLY A 206 9.50 1.03 22.60
CA GLY A 206 10.30 -0.20 22.65
C GLY A 206 9.55 -1.43 22.13
N PHE A 207 8.54 -1.26 21.27
CA PHE A 207 7.81 -2.38 20.69
C PHE A 207 8.73 -3.24 19.80
N VAL A 208 8.78 -4.53 20.10
CA VAL A 208 9.45 -5.55 19.28
C VAL A 208 8.45 -6.65 18.98
N ILE A 209 8.52 -7.19 17.76
CA ILE A 209 7.75 -8.38 17.40
C ILE A 209 8.41 -9.57 18.11
N GLU A 210 7.78 -10.06 19.17
CA GLU A 210 8.27 -11.22 19.92
C GLU A 210 8.25 -12.48 19.04
N ASP A 211 9.37 -13.18 18.96
CA ASP A 211 9.37 -14.53 18.40
C ASP A 211 8.74 -15.48 19.43
N GLN A 212 7.51 -15.94 19.13
CA GLN A 212 6.76 -16.85 19.98
C GLN A 212 7.46 -18.21 20.21
N TYR A 213 8.54 -18.52 19.49
CA TYR A 213 9.32 -19.74 19.65
C TYR A 213 10.55 -19.62 20.57
N LEU A 214 10.96 -18.42 20.99
CA LEU A 214 12.02 -18.25 21.99
C LEU A 214 11.53 -18.58 23.42
N GLY A 215 10.21 -18.55 23.66
CA GLY A 215 9.60 -18.79 24.97
C GLY A 215 9.37 -20.26 25.34
N SER A 216 9.54 -21.22 24.43
CA SER A 216 9.22 -22.64 24.68
C SER A 216 10.43 -23.54 24.99
N ASN A 217 11.67 -23.01 24.92
CA ASN A 217 12.89 -23.77 25.21
C ASN A 217 13.52 -23.51 26.59
N VAL A 218 12.85 -22.76 27.49
CA VAL A 218 13.40 -22.43 28.83
C VAL A 218 12.77 -23.23 29.98
N LEU A 219 11.93 -24.25 29.72
CA LEU A 219 11.34 -25.08 30.79
C LEU A 219 11.46 -26.59 30.57
N ARG A 220 12.63 -27.07 30.16
CA ARG A 220 13.07 -28.45 30.38
C ARG A 220 14.58 -28.51 30.65
N SER A 221 14.95 -28.14 31.87
CA SER A 221 16.18 -28.59 32.55
C SER A 221 15.80 -29.06 33.94
#